data_AF-A0A7W1U8I5-F1
#
_entry.id   AF-A0A7W1U8I5-F1
#
_cell.length_a   1.000
_cell.length_b   1.000
_cell.length_c   1.000
_cell.angle_alpha   90.00
_cell.angle_beta   90.00
_cell.angle_gamma   90.00
#
_symmetry.space_group_name_H-M   'P 1'
#
loop_
_entity.id
_entity.type
_entity.pdbx_description
1 polymer ?
#
loop_
_entity_poly.entity_id
_entity_poly.type
_entity_poly.pdbx_seq_one_letter_code
_entity_poly.pdbx_strand_id
1 'polypeptide(L)'
;FPLAFVALLASFVSSLSAPRDAVLPFVFAALALVVSDVATRDGRAGTVASVRSIPRLRENYVWWKLGSTSLLSLLFCPAAILRTIPRGTLAMVALVVGIFFVAAAATALGLTTSNPKTFIVGFLSFWYVVVNDHGANPLWDFAGFYGRATPSTIAGYAILSLVAIGLTQAFYRARLRTS
;
A
#
# COMPACT_ATOMS: atom_id res chain seq x y z
N PHE A 1 11.97 -8.55 -11.21
CA PHE A 1 12.36 -9.25 -9.97
C PHE A 1 13.62 -8.71 -9.29
N PRO A 2 14.75 -8.42 -9.97
CA PRO A 2 15.94 -7.94 -9.26
C PRO A 2 15.69 -6.63 -8.48
N LEU A 3 14.90 -5.70 -9.03
CA LEU A 3 14.55 -4.44 -8.37
C LEU A 3 13.73 -4.60 -7.08
N ALA A 4 12.83 -5.58 -6.99
CA ALA A 4 12.03 -5.80 -5.78
C ALA A 4 12.90 -6.37 -4.66
N PHE A 5 13.83 -7.27 -5.01
CA PHE A 5 14.80 -7.81 -4.06
C PHE A 5 15.79 -6.74 -3.59
N VAL A 6 16.29 -5.90 -4.51
CA VAL A 6 17.15 -4.75 -4.18
C VAL A 6 16.40 -3.75 -3.29
N ALA A 7 15.14 -3.44 -3.60
CA ALA A 7 14.34 -2.56 -2.76
C ALA A 7 14.07 -3.17 -1.37
N LEU A 8 13.90 -4.50 -1.28
CA LEU A 8 13.71 -5.20 0.00
C LEU A 8 14.99 -5.11 0.82
N LEU A 9 16.15 -5.43 0.23
CA LEU A 9 17.45 -5.28 0.88
C LEU A 9 17.73 -3.83 1.28
N ALA A 10 17.48 -2.86 0.40
CA ALA A 10 17.65 -1.45 0.69
C ALA A 10 16.76 -1.03 1.86
N SER A 11 15.47 -1.43 1.85
CA SER A 11 14.56 -1.12 2.96
C SER A 11 15.03 -1.72 4.29
N PHE A 12 15.60 -2.93 4.26
CA PHE A 12 16.11 -3.61 5.44
C PHE A 12 17.39 -2.95 5.97
N VAL A 13 18.35 -2.65 5.07
CA VAL A 13 19.61 -1.99 5.40
C VAL A 13 19.37 -0.56 5.89
N SER A 14 18.52 0.22 5.21
CA SER A 14 18.10 1.55 5.67
C SER A 14 17.38 1.48 7.02
N SER A 15 16.57 0.44 7.22
CA SER A 15 15.94 0.17 8.53
C SER A 15 16.88 -0.38 9.59
N LEU A 16 18.18 -0.50 9.33
CA LEU A 16 19.18 -0.82 10.36
C LEU A 16 20.09 0.39 10.63
N SER A 17 20.42 1.15 9.59
CA SER A 17 21.46 2.18 9.63
C SER A 17 20.93 3.61 9.82
N ALA A 18 19.69 3.92 9.43
CA ALA A 18 19.20 5.29 9.42
C ALA A 18 18.49 5.72 10.73
N PRO A 19 18.49 7.04 11.04
CA PRO A 19 17.79 7.62 12.19
C PRO A 19 16.31 7.23 12.18
N ARG A 20 15.79 6.88 13.36
CA ARG A 20 14.45 6.27 13.53
C ARG A 20 13.32 7.07 12.86
N ASP A 21 13.46 8.38 12.78
CA ASP A 21 12.39 9.28 12.33
C ASP A 21 12.36 9.45 10.81
N ALA A 22 13.46 9.17 10.10
CA ALA A 22 13.55 9.28 8.64
C ALA A 22 13.28 7.94 7.92
N VAL A 23 13.38 6.81 8.63
CA VAL A 23 13.32 5.47 8.01
C VAL A 23 11.92 5.12 7.52
N LEU A 24 10.89 5.35 8.35
CA LEU A 24 9.53 4.90 8.07
C LEU A 24 8.96 5.52 6.77
N PRO A 25 9.06 6.84 6.54
CA PRO A 25 8.60 7.42 5.29
C PRO A 25 9.32 6.84 4.08
N PHE A 26 10.64 6.60 4.18
CA PHE A 26 11.43 6.07 3.07
C PHE A 26 11.05 4.62 2.72
N VAL A 27 10.82 3.79 3.74
CA VAL A 27 10.32 2.42 3.56
C VAL A 27 8.96 2.43 2.86
N PHE A 28 8.07 3.35 3.21
CA PHE A 28 6.75 3.48 2.58
C PHE A 28 6.84 3.98 1.13
N ALA A 29 7.78 4.88 0.81
CA ALA A 29 8.02 5.29 -0.57
C ALA A 29 8.52 4.11 -1.43
N ALA A 30 9.48 3.33 -0.92
CA ALA A 30 9.97 2.13 -1.59
C ALA A 30 8.86 1.08 -1.75
N LEU A 31 8.07 0.86 -0.70
CA LEU A 31 6.92 -0.04 -0.72
C LEU A 31 5.92 0.36 -1.81
N ALA A 32 5.57 1.64 -1.92
CA ALA A 32 4.62 2.10 -2.92
C ALA A 32 5.09 1.80 -4.35
N LEU A 33 6.38 1.98 -4.65
CA LEU A 33 6.94 1.63 -5.95
C LEU A 33 6.79 0.13 -6.25
N VAL A 34 7.10 -0.73 -5.27
CA VAL A 34 7.01 -2.19 -5.44
C VAL A 34 5.56 -2.65 -5.61
N VAL A 35 4.66 -2.16 -4.77
CA VAL A 35 3.24 -2.57 -4.78
C VAL A 35 2.52 -2.08 -6.04
N SER A 36 2.91 -0.91 -6.57
CA SER A 36 2.34 -0.36 -7.82
C SER A 36 2.50 -1.30 -9.01
N ASP A 37 3.65 -1.97 -9.13
CA ASP A 37 3.93 -2.89 -10.23
C ASP A 37 3.11 -4.17 -10.08
N VAL A 38 2.98 -4.70 -8.87
CA VAL A 38 2.20 -5.92 -8.58
C VAL A 38 0.72 -5.78 -8.97
N ALA A 39 0.13 -4.61 -8.72
CA ALA A 39 -1.26 -4.33 -9.06
C ALA A 39 -1.53 -4.39 -10.57
N THR A 40 -0.56 -3.98 -11.39
CA THR A 40 -0.72 -3.85 -12.86
C THR A 40 0.00 -4.93 -13.68
N ARG A 41 0.78 -5.77 -13.01
CA ARG A 41 1.66 -6.77 -13.62
C ARG A 41 0.97 -7.68 -14.63
N ASP A 42 -0.18 -8.24 -14.27
CA ASP A 42 -0.86 -9.22 -15.15
C ASP A 42 -1.32 -8.56 -16.45
N GLY A 43 -1.75 -7.29 -16.37
CA GLY A 43 -2.12 -6.48 -17.54
C GLY A 43 -0.92 -6.25 -18.45
N ARG A 44 0.22 -5.83 -17.88
CA ARG A 44 1.45 -5.59 -18.64
C ARG A 44 2.04 -6.86 -19.25
N ALA A 45 1.88 -8.00 -18.59
CA ALA A 45 2.33 -9.30 -19.07
C ALA A 45 1.35 -9.95 -20.08
N GLY A 46 0.19 -9.34 -20.33
CA GLY A 46 -0.84 -9.92 -21.20
C GLY A 46 -1.48 -11.19 -20.65
N THR A 47 -1.26 -11.53 -19.37
CA THR A 47 -1.71 -12.79 -18.76
C THR A 47 -3.11 -12.72 -18.17
N VAL A 48 -3.76 -11.55 -18.21
CA VAL A 48 -5.11 -11.34 -17.65
C VAL A 48 -6.13 -12.34 -18.20
N ALA A 49 -6.08 -12.65 -19.50
CA ALA A 49 -7.02 -13.60 -20.12
C ALA A 49 -6.85 -15.01 -19.56
N SER A 50 -5.60 -15.45 -19.40
CA SER A 50 -5.26 -16.76 -18.82
C SER A 50 -5.67 -16.84 -17.35
N VAL A 51 -5.40 -15.79 -16.56
CA VAL A 51 -5.82 -15.72 -15.14
C VAL A 51 -7.35 -15.72 -15.00
N ARG A 52 -8.08 -15.06 -15.91
CA ARG A 52 -9.54 -15.00 -15.90
C ARG A 52 -10.24 -16.24 -16.46
N SER A 53 -9.50 -17.18 -17.04
CA SER A 53 -10.06 -18.46 -17.50
C SER A 53 -10.56 -19.33 -16.34
N ILE A 54 -10.03 -19.12 -15.13
CA ILE A 54 -10.42 -19.83 -13.92
C ILE A 54 -11.65 -19.12 -13.30
N PRO A 55 -12.85 -19.73 -13.25
CA PRO A 55 -14.09 -19.05 -12.89
C PRO A 55 -14.07 -18.40 -11.50
N ARG A 56 -13.58 -19.13 -10.48
CA ARG A 56 -13.48 -18.63 -9.10
C ARG A 56 -12.47 -17.50 -8.95
N LEU A 57 -11.43 -17.48 -9.79
CA LEU A 57 -10.40 -16.45 -9.78
C LEU A 57 -10.87 -15.19 -10.50
N ARG A 58 -11.69 -15.33 -11.55
CA ARG A 58 -12.35 -14.22 -12.25
C ARG A 58 -13.25 -13.44 -11.29
N GLU A 59 -14.15 -14.09 -10.55
CA GLU A 59 -15.10 -13.39 -9.67
C GLU A 59 -14.41 -12.71 -8.47
N ASN A 60 -13.35 -13.32 -7.95
CA ASN A 60 -12.64 -12.84 -6.75
C ASN A 60 -11.32 -12.13 -7.08
N TYR A 61 -11.09 -11.74 -8.33
CA TYR A 61 -9.80 -11.23 -8.80
C TYR A 61 -9.28 -10.05 -7.96
N VAL A 62 -10.18 -9.13 -7.58
CA VAL A 62 -9.85 -7.96 -6.75
C VAL A 62 -9.36 -8.38 -5.35
N TRP A 63 -10.03 -9.36 -4.72
CA TRP A 63 -9.63 -9.87 -3.41
C TRP A 63 -8.28 -10.59 -3.46
N TRP A 64 -8.05 -11.36 -4.52
CA TRP A 64 -6.76 -12.01 -4.75
C TRP A 64 -5.63 -11.02 -4.95
N LYS A 65 -5.88 -9.95 -5.71
CA LYS A 65 -4.91 -8.86 -5.87
C LYS A 65 -4.62 -8.14 -4.56
N LEU A 66 -5.66 -7.75 -3.83
CA LEU A 66 -5.52 -7.11 -2.52
C LEU A 66 -4.76 -8.00 -1.54
N GLY A 67 -5.05 -9.30 -1.49
CA GLY A 67 -4.34 -10.25 -0.63
C GLY A 67 -2.86 -10.34 -1.00
N SER A 68 -2.54 -10.41 -2.29
CA SER A 68 -1.15 -10.46 -2.78
C SER A 68 -0.38 -9.18 -2.46
N THR A 69 -0.98 -8.01 -2.69
CA THR A 69 -0.34 -6.71 -2.39
C THR A 69 -0.19 -6.49 -0.89
N SER A 70 -1.17 -6.91 -0.08
CA SER A 70 -1.12 -6.78 1.38
C SER A 70 -0.07 -7.70 1.98
N LEU A 71 -0.01 -8.96 1.54
CA LEU A 71 1.01 -9.93 1.97
C LEU A 71 2.41 -9.43 1.62
N LEU A 72 2.61 -8.95 0.39
CA LEU A 72 3.89 -8.39 -0.02
C LEU A 72 4.27 -7.17 0.82
N SER A 73 3.30 -6.30 1.14
CA SER A 73 3.54 -5.12 1.95
C SER A 73 3.95 -5.48 3.38
N LEU A 74 3.31 -6.49 3.98
CA LEU A 74 3.70 -7.01 5.28
C LEU A 74 5.10 -7.61 5.27
N LEU A 75 5.46 -8.36 4.22
CA LEU A 75 6.80 -8.93 4.04
C LEU A 75 7.88 -7.85 3.84
N PHE A 76 7.51 -6.68 3.34
CA PHE A 76 8.41 -5.54 3.16
C PHE A 76 8.59 -4.70 4.43
N CYS A 77 7.65 -4.82 5.39
CA CYS A 77 7.64 -4.01 6.61
C CYS A 77 8.06 -4.73 7.91
N PRO A 78 8.79 -5.88 7.95
CA PRO A 78 9.10 -6.54 9.22
C PRO A 78 9.99 -5.67 10.11
N ALA A 79 10.96 -4.96 9.53
CA ALA A 79 11.83 -4.05 10.28
C ALA A 79 11.05 -2.84 10.83
N ALA A 80 10.09 -2.30 10.06
CA ALA A 80 9.21 -1.23 10.51
C ALA A 80 8.28 -1.68 11.64
N ILE A 81 7.73 -2.90 11.55
CA ILE A 81 6.90 -3.49 12.60
C ILE A 81 7.72 -3.69 13.88
N LEU A 82 8.91 -4.29 13.79
CA LEU A 82 9.80 -4.49 14.94
C LEU A 82 10.17 -3.17 15.62
N ARG A 83 10.41 -2.11 14.85
CA ARG A 83 10.74 -0.77 15.37
C ARG A 83 9.55 -0.04 16.00
N THR A 84 8.32 -0.41 15.67
CA THR A 84 7.12 0.23 16.23
C THR A 84 6.61 -0.43 17.50
N ILE A 85 7.00 -1.68 17.80
CA ILE A 85 6.69 -2.38 19.07
C ILE A 85 6.94 -1.49 20.32
N PRO A 86 8.12 -0.86 20.50
CA PRO A 86 8.38 -0.06 21.69
C PRO A 86 7.59 1.27 21.75
N ARG A 87 6.91 1.69 20.66
CA ARG A 87 6.08 2.92 20.62
C ARG A 87 4.66 2.69 21.15
N GLY A 88 4.30 1.45 21.47
CA GLY A 88 2.99 1.08 22.01
C GLY A 88 1.99 0.60 20.96
N THR A 89 0.87 0.05 21.43
CA THR A 89 -0.14 -0.63 20.60
C THR A 89 -0.76 0.30 19.55
N LEU A 90 -1.00 1.57 19.89
CA LEU A 90 -1.62 2.52 18.97
C LEU A 90 -0.74 2.76 17.72
N ALA A 91 0.58 2.87 17.91
CA ALA A 91 1.52 3.03 16.81
C ALA A 91 1.57 1.80 15.89
N MET A 92 1.47 0.59 16.47
CA MET A 92 1.38 -0.63 15.67
C MET A 92 0.09 -0.69 14.86
N VAL A 93 -1.04 -0.31 15.45
CA VAL A 93 -2.32 -0.25 14.72
C VAL A 93 -2.26 0.78 13.59
N ALA A 94 -1.70 1.97 13.84
CA ALA A 94 -1.50 2.99 12.80
C ALA A 94 -0.63 2.46 11.66
N LEU A 95 0.48 1.78 11.96
CA LEU A 95 1.36 1.20 10.95
C LEU A 95 0.62 0.15 10.09
N VAL A 96 -0.10 -0.79 10.72
CA VAL A 96 -0.83 -1.84 10.01
C VAL A 96 -1.92 -1.25 9.13
N VAL A 97 -2.67 -0.26 9.63
CA VAL A 97 -3.68 0.47 8.84
C VAL A 97 -3.03 1.22 7.68
N GLY A 98 -1.89 1.86 7.90
CA GLY A 98 -1.15 2.54 6.83
C GLY A 98 -0.65 1.58 5.75
N ILE A 99 -0.13 0.41 6.14
CA ILE A 99 0.27 -0.65 5.20
C ILE A 99 -0.93 -1.09 4.36
N PHE A 100 -2.07 -1.36 5.02
CA PHE A 100 -3.28 -1.78 4.34
C PHE A 100 -3.84 -0.68 3.41
N PHE A 101 -3.78 0.58 3.83
CA PHE A 101 -4.17 1.73 3.01
C PHE A 101 -3.35 1.81 1.72
N VAL A 102 -2.03 1.68 1.80
CA VAL A 102 -1.15 1.68 0.63
C VAL A 102 -1.48 0.50 -0.30
N ALA A 103 -1.67 -0.70 0.26
CA ALA A 103 -2.03 -1.88 -0.53
C ALA A 103 -3.41 -1.74 -1.20
N ALA A 104 -4.40 -1.20 -0.49
CA ALA A 104 -5.75 -0.94 -0.99
C ALA A 104 -5.74 0.12 -2.09
N ALA A 105 -5.05 1.25 -1.88
CA ALA A 105 -4.95 2.34 -2.85
C ALA A 105 -4.21 1.89 -4.12
N ALA A 106 -3.10 1.15 -3.98
CA ALA A 106 -2.37 0.60 -5.11
C ALA A 106 -3.21 -0.37 -5.93
N THR A 107 -3.95 -1.26 -5.26
CA THR A 107 -4.87 -2.19 -5.91
C THR A 107 -6.00 -1.45 -6.61
N ALA A 108 -6.61 -0.47 -5.94
CA ALA A 108 -7.73 0.29 -6.47
C ALA A 108 -7.37 1.09 -7.72
N LEU A 109 -6.31 1.89 -7.64
CA LEU A 109 -5.85 2.69 -8.78
C LEU A 109 -5.25 1.82 -9.88
N GLY A 110 -4.52 0.76 -9.53
CA GLY A 110 -3.94 -0.17 -10.49
C GLY A 110 -5.01 -0.91 -11.31
N LEU A 111 -6.09 -1.38 -10.68
CA LEU A 111 -7.15 -2.10 -11.36
C LEU A 111 -8.10 -1.20 -12.16
N THR A 112 -8.40 0.01 -11.66
CA THR A 112 -9.29 0.95 -12.34
C THR A 112 -8.61 1.58 -13.55
N THR A 113 -7.35 2.00 -13.42
CA THR A 113 -6.62 2.73 -14.49
C THR A 113 -5.78 1.81 -15.38
N SER A 114 -5.53 0.57 -14.96
CA SER A 114 -4.62 -0.36 -15.64
C SER A 114 -3.20 0.20 -15.85
N ASN A 115 -2.80 1.20 -15.06
CA ASN A 115 -1.53 1.90 -15.19
C ASN A 115 -0.88 2.12 -13.80
N PRO A 116 0.36 1.66 -13.57
CA PRO A 116 1.00 1.82 -12.26
C PRO A 116 1.33 3.28 -11.93
N LYS A 117 1.48 4.14 -12.94
CA LYS A 117 1.89 5.54 -12.77
C LYS A 117 0.88 6.37 -11.99
N THR A 118 -0.41 6.06 -12.10
CA THR A 118 -1.49 6.82 -11.44
C THR A 118 -1.37 6.72 -9.93
N PHE A 119 -1.13 5.51 -9.42
CA PHE A 119 -0.85 5.29 -8.01
C PHE A 119 0.49 5.89 -7.60
N ILE A 120 1.57 5.67 -8.36
CA ILE A 120 2.90 6.20 -7.98
C ILE A 120 2.86 7.72 -7.84
N VAL A 121 2.33 8.44 -8.83
CA VAL A 121 2.26 9.91 -8.80
C VAL A 121 1.38 10.38 -7.65
N GLY A 122 0.16 9.82 -7.52
CA GLY A 122 -0.75 10.21 -6.45
C GLY A 122 -0.17 9.95 -5.06
N PHE A 123 0.44 8.78 -4.86
CA PHE A 123 1.06 8.42 -3.59
C PHE A 123 2.30 9.25 -3.29
N LEU A 124 3.20 9.48 -4.25
CA LEU A 124 4.40 10.30 -4.01
C LEU A 124 4.06 11.76 -3.73
N SER A 125 3.04 12.32 -4.39
CA SER A 125 2.52 13.66 -4.06
C SER A 125 1.94 13.71 -2.65
N PHE A 126 1.12 12.73 -2.27
CA PHE A 126 0.59 12.62 -0.91
C PHE A 126 1.72 12.46 0.12
N TRP A 127 2.66 11.55 -0.15
CA TRP A 127 3.82 11.28 0.69
C TRP A 127 4.70 12.51 0.87
N TYR A 128 4.91 13.30 -0.18
CA TYR A 128 5.65 14.57 -0.09
C TYR A 128 5.00 15.53 0.91
N VAL A 129 3.67 15.68 0.87
CA VAL A 129 2.94 16.51 1.84
C VAL A 129 3.14 15.99 3.26
N VAL A 130 3.01 14.67 3.47
CA VAL A 130 3.18 14.04 4.79
C VAL A 130 4.58 14.28 5.35
N VAL A 131 5.62 14.11 4.53
CA VAL A 131 7.00 14.29 4.96
C VAL A 131 7.34 15.75 5.24
N ASN A 132 6.86 16.65 4.39
CA ASN A 132 7.14 18.08 4.49
C ASN A 132 6.38 18.77 5.64
N ASP A 133 5.26 18.19 6.08
CA ASP A 133 4.52 18.66 7.27
C ASP A 133 5.27 18.36 8.58
N HIS A 134 6.26 17.46 8.57
CA HIS A 134 7.05 17.06 9.75
C HIS A 134 6.21 16.65 10.97
N GLY A 135 4.98 16.16 10.75
CA GLY A 135 4.06 15.75 11.81
C GLY A 135 3.39 16.91 12.57
N ALA A 136 3.37 18.12 11.99
CA ALA A 136 2.66 19.26 12.56
C ALA A 136 1.15 18.97 12.65
N ASN A 137 0.59 18.29 11.65
CA ASN A 137 -0.82 17.92 11.59
C ASN A 137 -1.03 16.41 11.80
N PRO A 138 -1.76 16.00 12.86
CA PRO A 138 -2.08 14.59 13.12
C PRO A 138 -2.82 13.89 11.99
N LEU A 139 -3.51 14.63 11.12
CA LEU A 139 -4.28 14.05 10.00
C LEU A 139 -3.38 13.43 8.93
N TRP A 140 -2.16 13.93 8.75
CA TRP A 140 -1.22 13.43 7.75
C TRP A 140 -0.40 12.24 8.24
N ASP A 141 -0.41 11.95 9.55
CA ASP A 141 0.36 10.86 10.15
C ASP A 141 -0.33 9.48 9.99
N PHE A 142 -0.59 9.07 8.75
CA PHE A 142 -1.41 7.90 8.41
C PHE A 142 -0.84 6.55 8.89
N ALA A 143 0.49 6.47 9.05
CA ALA A 143 1.21 5.27 9.45
C ALA A 143 2.00 5.45 10.76
N GLY A 144 1.77 6.55 11.49
CA GLY A 144 2.45 6.82 12.76
C GLY A 144 3.96 7.10 12.61
N PHE A 145 4.36 7.72 11.50
CA PHE A 145 5.75 8.12 11.23
C PHE A 145 6.30 9.01 12.34
N TYR A 146 5.50 10.00 12.75
CA TYR A 146 5.90 11.04 13.71
C TYR A 146 5.32 10.82 15.12
N GLY A 147 4.61 9.71 15.34
CA GLY A 147 4.00 9.39 16.64
C GLY A 147 2.85 10.32 17.02
N ARG A 148 2.27 11.04 16.05
CA ARG A 148 1.15 11.98 16.23
C ARG A 148 -0.18 11.39 15.77
N ALA A 149 -0.17 10.16 15.23
CA ALA A 149 -1.37 9.46 14.79
C ALA A 149 -2.42 9.35 15.91
N THR A 150 -3.57 9.98 15.67
CA THR A 150 -4.73 9.90 16.57
C THR A 150 -5.63 8.72 16.19
N PRO A 151 -6.47 8.20 17.11
CA PRO A 151 -7.47 7.19 16.77
C PRO A 151 -8.39 7.61 15.61
N SER A 152 -8.73 8.90 15.52
CA SER A 152 -9.49 9.47 14.41
C SER A 152 -8.75 9.39 13.07
N THR A 153 -7.45 9.69 13.05
CA THR A 153 -6.61 9.54 11.84
C THR A 153 -6.60 8.09 11.38
N ILE A 154 -6.34 7.16 12.30
CA ILE A 154 -6.30 5.72 12.03
C ILE A 154 -7.65 5.23 11.46
N ALA A 155 -8.75 5.61 12.10
CA ALA A 155 -10.09 5.26 11.63
C ALA A 155 -10.38 5.84 10.24
N GLY A 156 -9.97 7.09 9.98
CA GLY A 156 -10.11 7.74 8.68
C GLY A 156 -9.43 6.96 7.55
N TYR A 157 -8.16 6.57 7.74
CA TYR A 157 -7.45 5.78 6.72
C TYR A 157 -7.98 4.35 6.59
N ALA A 158 -8.46 3.74 7.67
CA ALA A 158 -9.13 2.45 7.60
C ALA A 158 -10.42 2.54 6.75
N ILE A 159 -11.24 3.56 6.98
CA ILE A 159 -12.46 3.82 6.20
C ILE A 159 -12.12 4.10 4.73
N LEU A 160 -11.13 4.95 4.46
CA LEU A 160 -10.69 5.24 3.08
C LEU A 160 -10.23 3.97 2.36
N SER A 161 -9.54 3.07 3.05
CA SER A 161 -9.12 1.77 2.50
C SER A 161 -10.31 0.91 2.10
N LEU A 162 -11.31 0.81 2.98
CA LEU A 162 -12.54 0.06 2.71
C LEU A 162 -13.33 0.66 1.54
N VAL A 163 -13.46 1.98 1.50
CA VAL A 163 -14.12 2.70 0.40
C VAL A 163 -13.40 2.46 -0.91
N ALA A 164 -12.06 2.58 -0.94
CA ALA A 164 -11.26 2.33 -2.15
C ALA A 164 -11.47 0.90 -2.69
N ILE A 165 -11.47 -0.10 -1.81
CA ILE A 165 -11.72 -1.49 -2.19
C ILE A 165 -13.18 -1.66 -2.66
N GLY A 166 -14.15 -1.09 -1.95
CA GLY A 166 -15.57 -1.16 -2.31
C GLY A 166 -15.86 -0.58 -3.70
N LEU A 167 -15.29 0.60 -4.00
CA LEU A 167 -15.39 1.22 -5.32
C LEU A 167 -14.72 0.37 -6.40
N THR A 168 -13.56 -0.21 -6.10
CA THR A 168 -12.84 -1.09 -7.03
C THR A 168 -13.64 -2.36 -7.33
N GLN A 169 -14.27 -2.95 -6.32
CA GLN A 169 -15.16 -4.10 -6.48
C GLN A 169 -16.38 -3.76 -7.33
N ALA A 170 -17.02 -2.61 -7.07
CA ALA A 170 -18.15 -2.14 -7.87
C ALA A 170 -17.76 -1.93 -9.33
N PHE A 171 -16.63 -1.26 -9.58
CA PHE A 171 -16.11 -1.03 -10.93
C PHE A 171 -15.77 -2.35 -11.64
N TYR A 172 -15.12 -3.28 -10.93
CA TYR A 172 -14.77 -4.59 -11.49
C TYR A 172 -16.01 -5.42 -11.86
N ARG A 173 -17.02 -5.44 -10.98
CA ARG A 173 -18.30 -6.13 -11.25
C ARG A 173 -19.07 -5.49 -12.41
N ALA A 174 -19.06 -4.16 -12.54
CA ALA A 174 -19.69 -3.48 -13.67
C ALA A 174 -19.04 -3.91 -15.00
N ARG A 175 -17.70 -3.99 -15.03
CA ARG A 175 -16.95 -4.42 -16.21
C ARG A 175 -17.20 -5.88 -16.59
N LEU A 176 -17.40 -6.75 -15.60
CA LEU A 176 -17.76 -8.15 -15.84
C LEU A 176 -19.15 -8.34 -16.46
N ARG A 177 -20.10 -7.42 -16.22
CA ARG A 177 -21.44 -7.49 -16.83
C ARG A 177 -21.45 -7.08 -18.29
N THR A 178 -20.46 -6.29 -18.71
CA THR A 178 -20.34 -5.76 -20.08
C THR A 178 -19.46 -6.62 -20.99
N SER A 179 -18.84 -7.69 -20.48
CA SER A 179 -17.89 -8.57 -21.20
C SER A 179 -18.35 -10.02 -21.21
#